data_AF-A0A1J5PGW5-F1
#
_entry.id   AF-A0A1J5PGW5-F1
#
_cell.length_a   1.000
_cell.length_b   1.000
_cell.length_c   1.000
_cell.angle_alpha   90.00
_cell.angle_beta   90.00
_cell.angle_gamma   90.00
#
_symmetry.space_group_name_H-M   'P 1'
#
loop_
_entity.id
_entity.type
_entity.pdbx_description
1 polymer ?
#
loop_
_entity_poly.entity_id
_entity_poly.type
_entity_poly.pdbx_seq_one_letter_code
_entity_poly.pdbx_strand_id
1 'polypeptide(L)'
;MTLRRLSRSVAGMLQNGENPALQASLVKDLGALVEQELPEIARQLVDQEPDETSTRAFASVLAHTTMHAPSFSLRGGTREILRGIIARGLGLR
;
A
#
# COMPACT_ATOMS: atom_id res chain seq x y z
N MET A 1 0.89 -11.54 6.38
CA MET A 1 1.70 -11.17 7.58
C MET A 1 3.03 -10.47 7.25
N THR A 2 3.65 -10.73 6.10
CA THR A 2 5.00 -10.22 5.75
C THR A 2 5.10 -8.69 5.70
N LEU A 3 4.24 -8.00 4.94
CA LEU A 3 4.29 -6.53 4.80
C LEU A 3 4.24 -5.80 6.15
N ARG A 4 3.35 -6.22 7.05
CA ARG A 4 3.24 -5.64 8.39
C ARG A 4 4.54 -5.76 9.18
N ARG A 5 5.26 -6.88 9.07
CA ARG A 5 6.57 -7.07 9.72
C ARG A 5 7.62 -6.15 9.11
N LEU A 6 7.65 -6.04 7.77
CA LEU A 6 8.57 -5.14 7.09
C LEU A 6 8.32 -3.67 7.49
N SER A 7 7.06 -3.22 7.53
CA SER A 7 6.72 -1.87 7.99
C SER A 7 7.16 -1.61 9.43
N ARG A 8 6.99 -2.58 10.34
CA ARG A 8 7.48 -2.46 11.72
C ARG A 8 9.01 -2.42 11.80
N SER A 9 9.71 -3.16 10.95
CA SER A 9 11.17 -3.12 10.87
C SER A 9 11.67 -1.74 10.45
N VAL A 10 11.06 -1.14 9.41
CA VAL A 10 11.38 0.22 8.98
C VAL A 10 11.16 1.23 10.12
N ALA A 11 10.03 1.12 10.84
CA ALA A 11 9.75 1.97 12.00
C ALA A 11 10.80 1.80 13.11
N GLY A 12 11.24 0.57 13.38
CA GLY A 12 12.31 0.29 14.34
C GLY A 12 13.64 0.92 13.95
N MET A 13 14.03 0.82 12.67
CA MET A 13 15.25 1.46 12.15
C MET A 13 15.19 2.99 12.32
N LEU A 14 14.06 3.62 11.98
CA LEU A 14 13.86 5.05 12.20
C LEU A 14 14.00 5.43 13.69
N GLN A 15 13.42 4.62 14.58
CA GLN A 15 13.50 4.85 16.02
C GLN A 15 14.92 4.71 16.57
N ASN A 16 15.75 3.88 15.95
CA ASN A 16 17.17 3.75 16.26
C ASN A 16 18.04 4.86 15.65
N GLY A 17 17.45 5.83 14.92
CA GLY A 17 18.19 6.89 14.23
C GLY A 17 18.90 6.44 12.95
N GLU A 18 18.56 5.27 12.42
CA GLU A 18 19.09 4.78 11.16
C GLU A 18 18.40 5.48 9.97
N ASN A 19 18.97 5.32 8.77
CA ASN A 19 18.38 5.81 7.52
C ASN A 19 17.84 4.66 6.65
N PRO A 20 16.59 4.22 6.86
CA PRO A 20 15.99 3.11 6.12
C PRO A 20 15.32 3.54 4.80
N ALA A 21 15.86 4.53 4.08
CA ALA A 21 15.20 5.08 2.89
C ALA A 21 14.93 4.02 1.80
N LEU A 22 15.88 3.11 1.57
CA LEU A 22 15.71 2.02 0.60
C LEU A 22 14.64 1.02 1.06
N GLN A 23 14.69 0.60 2.33
CA GLN A 23 13.75 -0.34 2.93
C GLN A 23 12.33 0.26 2.94
N ALA A 24 12.18 1.53 3.31
CA ALA A 24 10.92 2.24 3.27
C ALA A 24 10.33 2.31 1.85
N SER A 25 11.17 2.59 0.85
CA SER A 25 10.75 2.64 -0.55
C SER A 25 10.27 1.29 -1.07
N LEU A 26 10.98 0.20 -0.74
CA LEU A 26 10.59 -1.18 -1.07
C LEU A 26 9.23 -1.55 -0.44
N VAL A 27 9.07 -1.27 0.85
CA VAL A 27 7.84 -1.60 1.58
C VAL A 27 6.67 -0.77 1.06
N LYS A 28 6.90 0.49 0.68
CA LYS A 28 5.87 1.36 0.13
C LYS A 28 5.40 0.90 -1.26
N ASP A 29 6.32 0.52 -2.16
CA ASP A 29 5.96 0.01 -3.49
C ASP A 29 5.14 -1.28 -3.39
N LEU A 30 5.59 -2.25 -2.59
CA LEU A 30 4.88 -3.52 -2.39
C LEU A 30 3.55 -3.34 -1.63
N GLY A 31 3.52 -2.47 -0.62
CA GLY A 31 2.31 -2.17 0.13
C GLY A 31 1.21 -1.56 -0.73
N ALA A 32 1.57 -0.66 -1.65
CA ALA A 32 0.61 -0.04 -2.57
C ALA A 32 -0.05 -1.06 -3.51
N LEU A 33 0.65 -2.11 -3.93
CA LEU A 33 0.07 -3.20 -4.72
C LEU A 33 -1.03 -3.91 -3.93
N VAL A 34 -0.72 -4.32 -2.70
CA VAL A 34 -1.68 -5.02 -1.83
C VAL A 34 -2.88 -4.14 -1.50
N GLU A 35 -2.68 -2.86 -1.16
CA GLU A 35 -3.79 -1.94 -0.87
C GLU A 35 -4.71 -1.74 -2.09
N GLN A 36 -4.16 -1.79 -3.31
CA GLN A 36 -4.93 -1.62 -4.54
C GLN A 36 -5.69 -2.87 -4.98
N GLU A 37 -5.14 -4.06 -4.72
CA GLU A 37 -5.80 -5.33 -5.06
C GLU A 37 -6.90 -5.72 -4.05
N LEU A 38 -6.79 -5.25 -2.81
CA LEU A 38 -7.66 -5.67 -1.71
C LEU A 38 -9.16 -5.47 -1.97
N PRO A 39 -9.64 -4.34 -2.53
CA PRO A 39 -11.07 -4.15 -2.80
C PRO A 39 -11.62 -5.18 -3.78
N GLU A 40 -10.87 -5.52 -4.83
CA GLU A 40 -11.30 -6.51 -5.82
C GLU A 40 -11.34 -7.92 -5.22
N ILE A 41 -10.35 -8.29 -4.42
CA ILE A 41 -10.37 -9.56 -3.68
C ILE A 41 -11.59 -9.62 -2.76
N ALA A 42 -11.89 -8.53 -2.03
CA ALA A 42 -13.05 -8.48 -1.14
C ALA A 42 -14.37 -8.61 -1.90
N ARG A 43 -14.50 -7.94 -3.06
CA ARG A 43 -15.67 -8.02 -3.95
C ARG A 43 -15.94 -9.44 -4.44
N GLN A 44 -14.90 -10.24 -4.68
CA GLN A 44 -15.04 -11.64 -5.13
C GLN A 44 -15.42 -12.61 -4.02
N LEU A 45 -15.16 -12.28 -2.75
CA LEU A 45 -15.36 -13.17 -1.61
C LEU A 45 -16.69 -12.98 -0.89
N VAL A 46 -17.35 -11.84 -1.09
CA VAL A 46 -18.58 -11.46 -0.39
C VAL A 46 -19.64 -11.09 -1.41
N ASP A 47 -20.79 -11.77 -1.36
CA ASP A 47 -21.95 -11.48 -2.20
C ASP A 47 -22.67 -10.21 -1.73
N GLN A 48 -21.99 -9.07 -1.88
CA GLN A 48 -22.49 -7.75 -1.52
C GLN A 48 -21.88 -6.71 -2.44
N GLU A 49 -22.74 -5.98 -3.15
CA GLU A 49 -22.32 -4.91 -4.05
C GLU A 49 -21.79 -3.69 -3.28
N PRO A 50 -20.81 -2.95 -3.84
CA PRO A 50 -20.36 -1.69 -3.29
C PRO A 50 -21.48 -0.63 -3.33
N ASP A 51 -21.75 0.02 -2.20
CA ASP A 51 -22.73 1.11 -2.10
C ASP A 51 -22.29 2.11 -1.03
N GLU A 52 -21.94 3.33 -1.47
CA GLU A 52 -21.48 4.42 -0.60
C GLU A 52 -22.53 4.87 0.42
N THR A 53 -23.82 4.75 0.08
CA THR A 53 -24.93 5.19 0.91
C THR A 53 -25.42 4.10 1.88
N SER A 54 -24.84 2.91 1.79
CA SER A 54 -25.24 1.76 2.59
C SER A 54 -24.97 1.99 4.09
N THR A 55 -25.93 1.61 4.92
CA THR A 55 -25.73 1.51 6.38
C THR A 55 -24.93 0.27 6.77
N ARG A 56 -24.70 -0.66 5.83
CA ARG A 56 -23.84 -1.83 6.04
C ARG A 56 -22.39 -1.44 5.84
N ALA A 57 -21.59 -1.57 6.90
CA ALA A 57 -20.18 -1.16 6.91
C ALA A 57 -19.35 -1.78 5.76
N PHE A 58 -19.61 -3.04 5.40
CA PHE A 58 -18.87 -3.69 4.30
C PHE A 58 -19.12 -3.03 2.95
N ALA A 59 -20.39 -2.81 2.55
CA ALA A 59 -20.72 -2.17 1.27
C ALA A 59 -20.16 -0.75 1.16
N SER A 60 -20.29 0.05 2.22
CA SER A 60 -19.81 1.43 2.21
C SER A 60 -18.28 1.52 2.18
N VAL A 61 -17.58 0.66 2.93
CA VAL A 61 -16.11 0.58 2.88
C VAL A 61 -15.63 0.03 1.54
N LEU A 62 -16.30 -0.98 0.97
CA LEU A 62 -15.95 -1.54 -0.32
C LEU A 62 -16.09 -0.49 -1.43
N ALA A 63 -17.15 0.31 -1.43
CA ALA A 63 -17.33 1.41 -2.38
C ALA A 63 -16.24 2.47 -2.23
N HIS A 64 -16.00 2.92 -1.00
CA HIS A 64 -14.97 3.91 -0.70
C HIS A 64 -13.57 3.44 -1.14
N THR A 65 -13.17 2.23 -0.75
CA THR A 65 -11.83 1.70 -1.03
C THR A 65 -11.61 1.38 -2.50
N THR A 66 -12.64 0.90 -3.20
CA THR A 66 -12.59 0.69 -4.67
C THR A 66 -12.27 2.00 -5.40
N MET A 67 -12.96 3.09 -5.06
CA MET A 67 -12.72 4.40 -5.67
C MET A 67 -11.35 4.98 -5.32
N HIS A 68 -10.87 4.77 -4.10
CA HIS A 68 -9.64 5.39 -3.61
C HIS A 68 -8.39 4.59 -3.96
N ALA A 69 -8.52 3.30 -4.27
CA ALA A 69 -7.41 2.40 -4.59
C ALA A 69 -6.38 3.04 -5.54
N PRO A 70 -6.74 3.62 -6.71
CA PRO A 70 -5.77 4.21 -7.64
C PRO A 70 -4.86 5.27 -7.01
N SER A 71 -5.34 6.01 -6.01
CA SER A 71 -4.57 7.07 -5.35
C SER A 71 -3.41 6.55 -4.48
N PHE A 72 -3.46 5.27 -4.07
CA PHE A 72 -2.53 4.70 -3.08
C PHE A 72 -1.09 4.58 -3.60
N SER A 73 -0.94 4.50 -4.92
CA SER A 73 0.35 4.51 -5.62
C SER A 73 0.84 5.91 -5.98
N LEU A 74 0.11 6.98 -5.65
CA LEU A 74 0.52 8.37 -5.91
C LEU A 74 1.03 9.07 -4.64
N ARG A 75 0.34 8.84 -3.52
CA ARG A 75 0.69 9.43 -2.22
C ARG A 75 1.98 8.85 -1.64
N GLY A 76 2.95 9.71 -1.35
CA GLY A 76 4.27 9.32 -0.85
C GLY A 76 5.26 8.92 -1.94
N GLY A 77 5.02 9.34 -3.19
CA GLY A 77 5.86 9.05 -4.36
C GLY A 77 5.19 8.05 -5.30
N THR A 78 5.27 8.32 -6.60
CA THR A 78 4.75 7.37 -7.60
C THR A 78 5.60 6.11 -7.66
N ARG A 79 5.08 5.03 -8.25
CA ARG A 79 5.81 3.77 -8.45
C ARG A 79 7.13 3.98 -9.16
N GLU A 80 7.14 4.81 -10.19
CA GLU A 80 8.32 5.09 -11.01
C GLU A 80 9.40 5.81 -10.20
N ILE A 81 8.98 6.75 -9.33
CA ILE A 81 9.88 7.45 -8.43
C ILE A 81 10.46 6.50 -7.38
N LEU A 82 9.60 5.69 -6.73
CA LEU A 82 10.04 4.71 -5.72
C LEU A 82 10.98 3.66 -6.33
N ARG A 83 10.63 3.10 -7.49
CA ARG A 83 11.49 2.17 -8.24
C ARG A 83 12.79 2.83 -8.67
N GLY A 84 12.77 4.13 -8.93
CA GLY A 84 13.98 4.90 -9.19
C GLY A 84 14.91 5.01 -7.97
N ILE A 85 14.35 5.20 -6.77
CA ILE A 85 15.11 5.18 -5.51
C ILE A 85 15.66 3.77 -5.25
N ILE A 86 14.84 2.74 -5.46
CA ILE A 86 15.24 1.33 -5.29
C ILE A 86 16.41 0.98 -6.22
N ALA A 87 16.32 1.30 -7.51
CA ALA A 87 17.37 1.01 -8.47
C ALA A 87 18.71 1.67 -8.09
N ARG A 88 18.68 2.93 -7.62
CA ARG A 88 19.88 3.62 -7.12
C ARG A 88 20.43 2.98 -5.86
N GLY A 89 19.56 2.62 -4.91
CA GLY A 89 19.97 1.95 -3.67
C GLY A 89 20.56 0.55 -3.88
N LEU A 90 20.30 -0.07 -5.03
CA LEU A 90 20.87 -1.36 -5.44
C LEU A 90 22.09 -1.23 -6.37
N GLY A 91 22.53 -0.01 -6.72
CA GLY A 91 23.68 0.21 -7.61
C GLY A 91 23.43 -0.15 -9.07
N LEU A 92 22.17 -0.15 -9.52
CA LEU A 92 21.77 -0.52 -10.90
C LEU A 92 21.77 0.67 -11.86
N ARG A 93 22.34 1.81 -11.46
CA ARG A 93 22.46 3.05 -12.23
C ARG A 93 23.75 3.76 -11.88
#